data_AF-A0A518IYF8-F1
#
_entry.id   AF-A0A518IYF8-F1
#
_cell.length_a   1.000
_cell.length_b   1.000
_cell.length_c   1.000
_cell.angle_alpha   90.00
_cell.angle_beta   90.00
_cell.angle_gamma   90.00
#
_symmetry.space_group_name_H-M   'P 1'
#
loop_
_entity.id
_entity.type
_entity.pdbx_description
1 polymer ?
#
loop_
_entity_poly.entity_id
_entity_poly.type
_entity_poly.pdbx_seq_one_letter_code
_entity_poly.pdbx_strand_id
1 'polypeptide(L)'
;MLRSLITLTLVMCGVLQLSADDANKSLRVKTASTTTLAAASNAFPEGLIANLDRDGRIQVQLLDLTAGKAGAAGNLAVTLVGVDGGVGHAVAGANGIASLQAPGAGWYSLVVADADQQKHGVLFIYANATGEAKTAPLAFPIVSVGEGAVLQNIRGYLGDVSGPFAPLAGINAYQIASGDFYRVQLASNGTLNGQVIAPLRADGQSIGSLESTNITIIQNGAAVKRTTVNSSGSFSVAGLKPGAYGVIAAGQLGYTAFSIEALATPTVQPVSTRANLQGGGLICCLAPASMMGPTMEAVSESFGESGGFANAGPGAPGPAAGGGGMTGGGGGGGGGGDIAALAALGAAAAVLAANDDDDDNFVASPAAP
;
A
#
# COMPACT_ATOMS: atom_id res chain seq x y z
N MET A 1 -25.81 63.63 11.92
CA MET A 1 -24.46 63.09 12.19
C MET A 1 -24.62 61.80 12.99
N LEU A 2 -24.58 60.64 12.33
CA LEU A 2 -24.60 59.33 12.97
C LEU A 2 -23.47 58.52 12.32
N ARG A 3 -22.41 58.21 13.07
CA ARG A 3 -21.33 57.32 12.61
C ARG A 3 -21.64 55.92 13.11
N SER A 4 -21.90 55.00 12.18
CA SER A 4 -22.09 53.58 12.47
C SER A 4 -20.72 52.93 12.68
N LEU A 5 -20.52 52.31 13.84
CA LEU A 5 -19.36 51.48 14.15
C LEU A 5 -19.72 50.02 13.82
N ILE A 6 -19.06 49.42 12.84
CA ILE A 6 -19.17 47.98 12.55
C ILE A 6 -18.02 47.30 13.30
N THR A 7 -18.34 46.56 14.34
CA THR A 7 -17.38 45.70 15.06
C THR A 7 -17.36 44.33 14.39
N LEU A 8 -16.26 43.99 13.71
CA LEU A 8 -16.02 42.66 13.15
C LEU A 8 -14.94 41.97 13.99
N THR A 9 -15.33 40.99 14.80
CA THR A 9 -14.39 40.22 15.62
C THR A 9 -13.80 39.09 14.77
N LEU A 10 -12.53 39.22 14.38
CA LEU A 10 -11.75 38.15 13.74
C LEU A 10 -10.71 37.65 14.75
N VAL A 11 -10.84 36.40 15.21
CA VAL A 11 -9.80 35.74 16.00
C VAL A 11 -8.82 35.07 15.03
N MET A 12 -7.70 35.74 14.76
CA MET A 12 -6.54 35.19 14.06
C MET A 12 -5.29 35.84 14.64
N CYS A 13 -4.35 35.02 15.13
CA CYS A 13 -3.01 35.45 15.55
C CYS A 13 -2.22 35.98 14.34
N GLY A 14 -2.32 37.29 14.10
CA GLY A 14 -1.50 38.01 13.14
C GLY A 14 -1.76 39.50 13.26
N VAL A 15 -0.77 40.26 13.74
CA VAL A 15 -0.87 41.72 13.82
C VAL A 15 -0.78 42.29 12.40
N LEU A 16 -1.90 42.75 11.84
CA LEU A 16 -1.92 43.58 10.64
C LEU A 16 -1.82 45.05 11.07
N GLN A 17 -0.67 45.69 10.86
CA GLN A 17 -0.56 47.14 11.00
C GLN A 17 -0.99 47.80 9.68
N LEU A 18 -2.07 48.58 9.73
CA LEU A 18 -2.50 49.45 8.64
C LEU A 18 -2.17 50.90 9.02
N SER A 19 -1.33 51.55 8.21
CA SER A 19 -1.04 52.99 8.33
C SER A 19 -2.18 53.80 7.71
N ALA A 20 -2.52 54.94 8.33
CA ALA A 20 -3.69 55.75 7.95
C ALA A 20 -3.57 56.48 6.60
N ASP A 21 -2.40 56.45 5.94
CA ASP A 21 -2.16 57.19 4.69
C ASP A 21 -2.66 56.48 3.41
N ASP A 22 -3.11 55.22 3.48
CA ASP A 22 -3.45 54.44 2.28
C ASP A 22 -4.94 54.40 1.90
N ALA A 23 -5.78 55.27 2.48
CA ALA A 23 -7.24 55.23 2.31
C ALA A 23 -7.78 55.49 0.89
N ASN A 24 -6.92 55.79 -0.10
CA ASN A 24 -7.33 56.09 -1.48
C ASN A 24 -6.73 55.18 -2.56
N LYS A 25 -6.01 54.11 -2.21
CA LYS A 25 -5.58 53.08 -3.17
C LYS A 25 -6.48 51.86 -3.06
N SER A 26 -7.01 51.41 -4.20
CA SER A 26 -7.85 50.22 -4.28
C SER A 26 -7.13 49.02 -3.65
N LEU A 27 -7.68 48.54 -2.52
CA LEU A 27 -7.17 47.40 -1.79
C LEU A 27 -7.40 46.14 -2.63
N ARG A 28 -6.43 45.77 -3.48
CA ARG A 28 -6.38 44.43 -4.07
C ARG A 28 -5.92 43.46 -2.99
N VAL A 29 -6.88 42.98 -2.19
CA VAL A 29 -6.66 41.80 -1.35
C VAL A 29 -6.40 40.64 -2.31
N LYS A 30 -5.13 40.32 -2.55
CA LYS A 30 -4.77 38.98 -2.99
C LYS A 30 -5.11 38.09 -1.80
N THR A 31 -6.29 37.50 -1.82
CA THR A 31 -6.59 36.36 -0.97
C THR A 31 -5.58 35.29 -1.37
N ALA A 32 -4.46 35.21 -0.64
CA ALA A 32 -3.69 34.00 -0.63
C ALA A 32 -4.70 32.94 -0.23
N SER A 33 -5.00 32.02 -1.14
CA SER A 33 -5.74 30.82 -0.80
C SER A 33 -4.89 30.16 0.28
N THR A 34 -5.22 30.40 1.54
CA THR A 34 -4.95 29.45 2.60
C THR A 34 -5.69 28.21 2.14
N THR A 35 -4.97 27.38 1.39
CA THR A 35 -5.24 25.95 1.33
C THR A 35 -5.06 25.52 2.77
N THR A 36 -6.12 25.63 3.55
CA THR A 36 -6.25 24.89 4.79
C THR A 36 -5.96 23.47 4.38
N LEU A 37 -4.78 22.96 4.74
CA LEU A 37 -4.48 21.54 4.70
C LEU A 37 -5.61 20.92 5.49
N ALA A 38 -6.60 20.39 4.77
CA ALA A 38 -7.69 19.67 5.38
C ALA A 38 -7.02 18.62 6.28
N ALA A 39 -7.43 18.57 7.55
CA ALA A 39 -7.02 17.49 8.43
C ALA A 39 -7.12 16.18 7.63
N ALA A 40 -6.03 15.41 7.59
CA ALA A 40 -5.91 14.22 6.77
C ALA A 40 -7.23 13.45 6.83
N SER A 41 -7.97 13.44 5.72
CA SER A 41 -9.19 12.66 5.70
C SER A 41 -8.77 11.21 5.91
N ASN A 42 -9.43 10.52 6.85
CA ASN A 42 -9.29 9.07 7.01
C ASN A 42 -10.04 8.40 5.85
N ALA A 43 -9.64 8.75 4.62
CA ALA A 43 -10.25 8.27 3.39
C ALA A 43 -9.81 6.82 3.17
N PHE A 44 -10.75 5.89 3.22
CA PHE A 44 -10.50 4.50 2.89
C PHE A 44 -11.00 4.21 1.47
N PRO A 45 -10.17 3.65 0.57
CA PRO A 45 -10.60 3.36 -0.78
C PRO A 45 -11.71 2.31 -0.82
N GLU A 46 -12.80 2.59 -1.54
CA GLU A 46 -13.88 1.64 -1.77
C GLU A 46 -13.36 0.34 -2.43
N GLY A 47 -12.35 0.46 -3.31
CA GLY A 47 -11.70 -0.67 -3.95
C GLY A 47 -10.90 -1.59 -2.99
N LEU A 48 -10.78 -1.25 -1.71
CA LEU A 48 -10.22 -2.11 -0.66
C LEU A 48 -11.29 -2.72 0.26
N ILE A 49 -12.57 -2.57 -0.10
CA ILE A 49 -13.69 -3.21 0.58
C ILE A 49 -14.10 -4.45 -0.20
N ALA A 50 -13.85 -5.61 0.38
CA ALA A 50 -14.27 -6.90 -0.14
C ALA A 50 -15.67 -7.25 0.38
N ASN A 51 -16.54 -7.79 -0.47
CA ASN A 51 -17.88 -8.19 -0.04
C ASN A 51 -17.93 -9.69 0.20
N LEU A 52 -18.57 -10.07 1.31
CA LEU A 52 -18.85 -11.45 1.63
C LEU A 52 -20.11 -11.90 0.89
N ASP A 53 -20.03 -13.04 0.23
CA ASP A 53 -21.22 -13.70 -0.28
C ASP A 53 -22.03 -14.37 0.84
N ARG A 54 -23.12 -15.05 0.47
CA ARG A 54 -24.00 -15.72 1.44
C ARG A 54 -23.33 -16.86 2.20
N ASP A 55 -22.23 -17.39 1.67
CA ASP A 55 -21.45 -18.47 2.27
C ASP A 55 -20.26 -17.91 3.08
N GLY A 56 -20.14 -16.58 3.20
CA GLY A 56 -19.05 -15.92 3.90
C GLY A 56 -17.73 -15.92 3.12
N ARG A 57 -17.79 -16.03 1.79
CA ARG A 57 -16.59 -16.03 0.93
C ARG A 57 -16.34 -14.67 0.32
N ILE A 58 -15.07 -14.35 0.16
CA ILE A 58 -14.58 -13.20 -0.61
C ILE A 58 -14.08 -13.71 -1.96
N GLN A 59 -14.41 -12.99 -3.04
CA GLN A 59 -13.77 -13.19 -4.33
C GLN A 59 -12.72 -12.11 -4.58
N VAL A 60 -11.53 -12.53 -5.00
CA VAL A 60 -10.41 -11.66 -5.34
C VAL A 60 -10.02 -11.93 -6.79
N GLN A 61 -9.97 -10.88 -7.59
CA GLN A 61 -9.42 -10.92 -8.95
C GLN A 61 -7.97 -10.42 -8.92
N LEU A 62 -7.05 -11.34 -9.12
CA LEU A 62 -5.63 -11.06 -9.27
C LEU A 62 -5.36 -10.45 -10.64
N LEU A 63 -4.67 -9.31 -10.65
CA LEU A 63 -4.31 -8.56 -11.84
C LEU A 63 -2.80 -8.49 -11.99
N ASP A 64 -2.31 -8.86 -13.16
CA ASP A 64 -0.97 -8.57 -13.62
C ASP A 64 -1.01 -7.30 -14.47
N LEU A 65 -0.33 -6.24 -14.03
CA LEU A 65 -0.28 -4.98 -14.76
C LEU A 65 0.92 -4.89 -15.72
N THR A 66 1.70 -5.96 -15.88
CA THR A 66 2.81 -5.99 -16.82
C THR A 66 2.34 -5.65 -18.24
N ALA A 67 3.20 -4.96 -19.00
CA ALA A 67 2.88 -4.42 -20.33
C ALA A 67 1.76 -3.36 -20.41
N GLY A 68 1.37 -2.74 -19.29
CA GLY A 68 0.45 -1.60 -19.31
C GLY A 68 -1.01 -1.97 -19.64
N LYS A 69 -1.37 -3.25 -19.48
CA LYS A 69 -2.74 -3.74 -19.53
C LYS A 69 -2.97 -4.66 -18.35
N ALA A 70 -4.11 -4.53 -17.69
CA ALA A 70 -4.51 -5.46 -16.65
C ALA A 70 -4.85 -6.82 -17.28
N GLY A 71 -4.00 -7.82 -17.05
CA GLY A 71 -4.26 -9.23 -17.35
C GLY A 71 -4.65 -9.99 -16.09
N ALA A 72 -5.36 -11.10 -16.24
CA ALA A 72 -5.61 -12.01 -15.12
C ALA A 72 -4.31 -12.73 -14.71
N ALA A 73 -4.05 -12.84 -13.40
CA ALA A 73 -2.91 -13.60 -12.88
C ALA A 73 -3.41 -14.87 -12.16
N GLY A 74 -3.36 -16.01 -12.85
CA GLY A 74 -3.76 -17.31 -12.29
C GLY A 74 -2.60 -18.08 -11.66
N ASN A 75 -2.93 -19.20 -11.01
CA ASN A 75 -2.02 -20.13 -10.35
C ASN A 75 -1.16 -19.51 -9.24
N LEU A 76 -1.70 -18.50 -8.55
CA LEU A 76 -1.05 -17.84 -7.43
C LEU A 76 -1.74 -18.22 -6.13
N ALA A 77 -0.95 -18.48 -5.10
CA ALA A 77 -1.46 -18.68 -3.75
C ALA A 77 -1.99 -17.35 -3.22
N VAL A 78 -3.18 -17.40 -2.62
CA VAL A 78 -3.83 -16.26 -1.99
C VAL A 78 -4.19 -16.67 -0.57
N THR A 79 -3.73 -15.86 0.39
CA THR A 79 -3.93 -16.10 1.81
C THR A 79 -4.60 -14.88 2.43
N LEU A 80 -5.69 -15.10 3.14
CA LEU A 80 -6.43 -14.10 3.91
C LEU A 80 -6.05 -14.26 5.37
N VAL A 81 -5.47 -13.24 5.98
CA VAL A 81 -5.00 -13.24 7.37
C VAL A 81 -5.86 -12.27 8.18
N GLY A 82 -6.55 -12.76 9.20
CA GLY A 82 -7.34 -11.96 10.15
C GLY A 82 -6.49 -11.36 11.26
N VAL A 83 -7.04 -10.33 11.93
CA VAL A 83 -6.41 -9.70 13.10
C VAL A 83 -6.22 -10.64 14.29
N ASP A 84 -7.01 -11.72 14.34
CA ASP A 84 -6.97 -12.80 15.32
C ASP A 84 -6.04 -13.95 14.90
N GLY A 85 -5.35 -13.81 13.76
CA GLY A 85 -4.53 -14.87 13.17
C GLY A 85 -5.33 -15.93 12.42
N GLY A 86 -6.65 -15.77 12.25
CA GLY A 86 -7.44 -16.67 11.42
C GLY A 86 -6.97 -16.60 9.96
N VAL A 87 -6.69 -17.75 9.34
CA VAL A 87 -6.16 -17.80 7.97
C VAL A 87 -7.12 -18.54 7.04
N GLY A 88 -7.40 -17.95 5.88
CA GLY A 88 -8.07 -18.61 4.76
C GLY A 88 -7.12 -18.72 3.56
N HIS A 89 -7.14 -19.85 2.85
CA HIS A 89 -6.25 -20.09 1.71
C HIS A 89 -7.03 -20.44 0.45
N ALA A 90 -6.52 -20.00 -0.70
CA ALA A 90 -7.00 -20.39 -2.01
C ALA A 90 -5.87 -20.31 -3.04
N VAL A 91 -6.07 -20.95 -4.19
CA VAL A 91 -5.24 -20.73 -5.38
C VAL A 91 -6.11 -20.05 -6.43
N ALA A 92 -5.60 -18.98 -7.04
CA ALA A 92 -6.31 -18.31 -8.12
C ALA A 92 -6.41 -19.22 -9.35
N GLY A 93 -7.62 -19.36 -9.90
CA GLY A 93 -7.83 -20.10 -11.15
C GLY A 93 -7.17 -19.42 -12.35
N ALA A 94 -7.26 -20.03 -13.54
CA ALA A 94 -6.69 -19.47 -14.77
C ALA A 94 -7.28 -18.10 -15.16
N ASN A 95 -8.48 -17.78 -14.68
CA ASN A 95 -9.12 -16.46 -14.82
C ASN A 95 -8.61 -15.44 -13.79
N GLY A 96 -7.64 -15.80 -12.94
CA GLY A 96 -7.09 -14.98 -11.87
C GLY A 96 -8.04 -14.78 -10.68
N ILE A 97 -9.13 -15.53 -10.57
CA ILE A 97 -10.06 -15.42 -9.44
C ILE A 97 -9.70 -16.44 -8.36
N ALA A 98 -9.53 -15.96 -7.13
CA ALA A 98 -9.46 -16.76 -5.92
C ALA A 98 -10.72 -16.54 -5.06
N SER A 99 -11.21 -17.61 -4.42
CA SER A 99 -12.34 -17.54 -3.48
C SER A 99 -11.90 -18.00 -2.10
N LEU A 100 -11.93 -17.09 -1.13
CA LEU A 100 -11.41 -17.29 0.21
C LEU A 100 -12.55 -17.28 1.23
N GLN A 101 -12.54 -18.20 2.19
CA GLN A 101 -13.45 -18.16 3.32
C GLN A 101 -12.98 -17.08 4.30
N ALA A 102 -13.88 -16.17 4.69
CA ALA A 102 -13.63 -15.27 5.81
C ALA A 102 -14.50 -15.71 7.02
N PRO A 103 -13.97 -15.66 8.25
CA PRO A 103 -14.76 -15.93 9.46
C PRO A 103 -15.94 -14.97 9.67
N GLY A 104 -15.86 -13.76 9.12
CA GLY A 104 -16.90 -12.74 9.20
C GLY A 104 -16.44 -11.39 8.69
N ALA A 105 -17.27 -10.36 8.88
CA ALA A 105 -16.87 -8.99 8.57
C ALA A 105 -15.72 -8.53 9.48
N GLY A 106 -14.77 -7.77 8.93
CA GLY A 106 -13.62 -7.31 9.69
C GLY A 106 -12.42 -6.91 8.83
N TRP A 107 -11.32 -6.63 9.50
CA TRP A 107 -10.05 -6.28 8.87
C TRP A 107 -9.21 -7.51 8.57
N TYR A 108 -8.66 -7.55 7.36
CA TYR A 108 -7.80 -8.64 6.91
C TYR A 108 -6.59 -8.12 6.15
N SER A 109 -5.49 -8.85 6.22
CA SER A 109 -4.39 -8.75 5.29
C SER A 109 -4.57 -9.81 4.21
N LEU A 110 -4.55 -9.39 2.95
CA LEU A 110 -4.61 -10.27 1.81
C LEU A 110 -3.20 -10.39 1.24
N VAL A 111 -2.68 -11.60 1.26
CA VAL A 111 -1.32 -11.94 0.83
C VAL A 111 -1.40 -12.75 -0.45
N VAL A 112 -0.59 -12.38 -1.45
CA VAL A 112 -0.42 -13.14 -2.68
C VAL A 112 1.04 -13.43 -2.85
N ALA A 113 1.37 -14.66 -3.20
CA ALA A 113 2.72 -15.07 -3.53
C ALA A 113 2.73 -16.11 -4.65
N ASP A 114 3.76 -16.04 -5.46
CA ASP A 114 4.04 -16.94 -6.56
C ASP A 114 5.04 -18.01 -6.12
N ALA A 115 4.77 -19.25 -6.53
CA ALA A 115 5.67 -20.39 -6.41
C ALA A 115 7.08 -20.09 -6.96
N ASP A 116 7.14 -19.38 -8.09
CA ASP A 116 8.40 -19.05 -8.77
C ASP A 116 9.11 -17.83 -8.16
N GLN A 117 8.60 -17.34 -7.02
CA GLN A 117 9.17 -16.24 -6.23
C GLN A 117 9.26 -14.89 -6.95
N GLN A 118 8.51 -14.67 -8.02
CA GLN A 118 8.59 -13.44 -8.82
C GLN A 118 7.44 -12.47 -8.60
N LYS A 119 6.31 -12.93 -8.05
CA LYS A 119 5.13 -12.10 -7.80
C LYS A 119 4.73 -12.17 -6.35
N HIS A 120 4.42 -11.00 -5.80
CA HIS A 120 4.04 -10.83 -4.42
C HIS A 120 3.01 -9.71 -4.29
N GLY A 121 2.19 -9.76 -3.26
CA GLY A 121 1.37 -8.63 -2.87
C GLY A 121 0.91 -8.77 -1.42
N VAL A 122 0.77 -7.63 -0.76
CA VAL A 122 0.07 -7.51 0.52
C VAL A 122 -0.88 -6.32 0.43
N LEU A 123 -2.17 -6.54 0.65
CA LEU A 123 -3.17 -5.49 0.81
C LEU A 123 -3.79 -5.57 2.20
N PHE A 124 -4.18 -4.41 2.73
CA PHE A 124 -5.04 -4.33 3.89
C PHE A 124 -6.46 -4.00 3.44
N ILE A 125 -7.41 -4.88 3.76
CA ILE A 125 -8.77 -4.84 3.24
C ILE A 125 -9.79 -4.92 4.37
N TYR A 126 -11.00 -4.44 4.09
CA TYR A 126 -12.15 -4.68 4.95
C TYR A 126 -13.10 -5.68 4.29
N ALA A 127 -13.39 -6.80 4.95
CA ALA A 127 -14.45 -7.72 4.54
C ALA A 127 -15.79 -7.23 5.08
N ASN A 128 -16.76 -7.08 4.20
CA ASN A 128 -18.05 -6.49 4.49
C ASN A 128 -19.19 -7.51 4.33
N ALA A 129 -20.03 -7.65 5.35
CA ALA A 129 -21.12 -8.62 5.41
C ALA A 129 -22.51 -8.02 5.10
N THR A 130 -22.61 -6.90 4.37
CA THR A 130 -23.87 -6.14 4.22
C THR A 130 -25.03 -6.89 3.55
N GLY A 131 -24.88 -8.15 3.16
CA GLY A 131 -25.95 -8.98 2.57
C GLY A 131 -26.36 -8.56 1.15
N GLU A 132 -26.00 -7.34 0.73
CA GLU A 132 -26.04 -6.89 -0.65
C GLU A 132 -24.90 -7.53 -1.42
N ALA A 133 -25.26 -8.44 -2.33
CA ALA A 133 -24.31 -9.10 -3.21
C ALA A 133 -23.73 -8.08 -4.22
N LYS A 134 -22.70 -7.34 -3.81
CA LYS A 134 -21.74 -6.81 -4.77
C LYS A 134 -21.01 -8.01 -5.36
N THR A 135 -21.34 -8.34 -6.60
CA THR A 135 -20.85 -9.53 -7.31
C THR A 135 -19.46 -9.36 -7.90
N ALA A 136 -18.93 -8.13 -7.93
CA ALA A 136 -17.61 -7.86 -8.48
C ALA A 136 -16.51 -8.33 -7.50
N PRO A 137 -15.55 -9.17 -7.94
CA PRO A 137 -14.38 -9.51 -7.14
C PRO A 137 -13.56 -8.28 -6.76
N LEU A 138 -12.92 -8.33 -5.60
CA LEU A 138 -11.92 -7.35 -5.18
C LEU A 138 -10.72 -7.40 -6.15
N ALA A 139 -10.40 -6.29 -6.82
CA ALA A 139 -9.22 -6.23 -7.68
C ALA A 139 -7.93 -6.18 -6.82
N PHE A 140 -7.00 -7.10 -7.07
CA PHE A 140 -5.68 -7.12 -6.46
C PHE A 140 -4.59 -7.10 -7.55
N PRO A 141 -4.04 -5.92 -7.87
CA PRO A 141 -2.89 -5.78 -8.75
C PRO A 141 -1.60 -6.21 -8.04
N ILE A 142 -0.95 -7.24 -8.57
CA ILE A 142 0.19 -7.90 -7.93
C ILE A 142 1.49 -7.25 -8.37
N VAL A 143 2.44 -7.09 -7.45
CA VAL A 143 3.77 -6.55 -7.76
C VAL A 143 4.74 -7.66 -8.15
N SER A 144 5.49 -7.44 -9.23
CA SER A 144 6.63 -8.28 -9.59
C SER A 144 7.84 -7.87 -8.77
N VAL A 145 8.15 -8.63 -7.73
CA VAL A 145 9.29 -8.41 -6.83
C VAL A 145 9.70 -9.76 -6.23
N GLY A 146 11.02 -9.99 -6.14
CA GLY A 146 11.57 -11.22 -5.59
C GLY A 146 11.33 -11.36 -4.07
N GLU A 147 11.16 -12.59 -3.59
CA GLU A 147 11.00 -12.92 -2.16
C GLU A 147 12.05 -12.22 -1.28
N GLY A 148 13.34 -12.32 -1.65
CA GLY A 148 14.42 -11.73 -0.87
C GLY A 148 14.24 -10.22 -0.66
N ALA A 149 13.77 -9.49 -1.68
CA ALA A 149 13.47 -8.08 -1.57
C ALA A 149 12.23 -7.82 -0.70
N VAL A 150 11.21 -8.66 -0.79
CA VAL A 150 10.02 -8.58 0.08
C VAL A 150 10.40 -8.77 1.54
N LEU A 151 11.07 -9.88 1.87
CA LEU A 151 11.48 -10.19 3.24
C LEU A 151 12.46 -9.16 3.79
N GLN A 152 13.36 -8.63 2.96
CA GLN A 152 14.25 -7.53 3.36
C GLN A 152 13.46 -6.26 3.72
N ASN A 153 12.43 -5.90 2.94
CA ASN A 153 11.59 -4.75 3.25
C ASN A 153 10.76 -5.00 4.52
N ILE A 154 10.15 -6.18 4.67
CA ILE A 154 9.36 -6.49 5.86
C ILE A 154 10.25 -6.48 7.10
N ARG A 155 11.35 -7.24 7.12
CA ARG A 155 12.26 -7.33 8.28
C ARG A 155 13.02 -6.03 8.56
N GLY A 156 13.33 -5.25 7.52
CA GLY A 156 14.10 -4.02 7.65
C GLY A 156 13.31 -2.84 8.20
N TYR A 157 11.97 -2.87 8.09
CA TYR A 157 11.11 -1.74 8.45
C TYR A 157 10.13 -2.01 9.59
N LEU A 158 9.88 -3.28 9.92
CA LEU A 158 9.17 -3.63 11.13
C LEU A 158 10.11 -3.43 12.32
N GLY A 159 9.85 -2.38 13.10
CA GLY A 159 10.44 -2.24 14.42
C GLY A 159 9.96 -3.36 15.34
N ASP A 160 10.55 -3.43 16.53
CA ASP A 160 10.09 -4.29 17.62
C ASP A 160 8.72 -3.80 18.09
N VAL A 161 7.66 -4.20 17.40
CA VAL A 161 6.28 -3.85 17.74
C VAL A 161 5.79 -4.77 18.85
N SER A 162 6.48 -4.70 19.99
CA SER A 162 6.06 -5.35 21.22
C SER A 162 4.89 -4.57 21.81
N GLY A 163 3.68 -5.08 21.65
CA GLY A 163 2.51 -4.57 22.37
C GLY A 163 1.18 -5.11 21.81
N PRO A 164 0.17 -5.36 22.66
CA PRO A 164 -1.17 -5.64 22.17
C PRO A 164 -1.67 -4.38 21.46
N PHE A 165 -1.80 -4.44 20.14
CA PHE A 165 -2.46 -3.36 19.41
C PHE A 165 -3.90 -3.30 19.89
N ALA A 166 -4.35 -2.08 20.22
CA ALA A 166 -5.74 -1.85 20.59
C ALA A 166 -6.66 -2.40 19.49
N PRO A 167 -7.88 -2.85 19.84
CA PRO A 167 -8.87 -3.22 18.84
C PRO A 167 -8.96 -2.14 17.75
N LEU A 168 -9.04 -2.54 16.48
CA LEU A 168 -9.12 -1.60 15.37
C LEU A 168 -10.53 -1.00 15.29
N ALA A 169 -10.64 0.27 14.87
CA ALA A 169 -11.94 0.85 14.55
C ALA A 169 -12.59 0.11 13.39
N GLY A 170 -13.92 0.00 13.42
CA GLY A 170 -14.68 -0.49 12.28
C GLY A 170 -14.60 0.44 11.06
N ILE A 171 -15.05 -0.05 9.91
CA ILE A 171 -15.05 0.71 8.65
C ILE A 171 -15.85 2.03 8.73
N ASN A 172 -16.80 2.13 9.67
CA ASN A 172 -17.60 3.33 9.92
C ASN A 172 -16.80 4.52 10.48
N ALA A 173 -15.55 4.31 10.91
CA ALA A 173 -14.64 5.39 11.30
C ALA A 173 -13.96 6.07 10.10
N TYR A 174 -14.15 5.56 8.89
CA TYR A 174 -13.51 6.04 7.67
C TYR A 174 -14.50 6.71 6.73
N GLN A 175 -14.00 7.68 5.97
CA GLN A 175 -14.72 8.24 4.83
C GLN A 175 -14.44 7.37 3.61
N ILE A 176 -15.45 6.76 3.01
CA ILE A 176 -15.23 5.89 1.86
C ILE A 176 -15.02 6.75 0.60
N ALA A 177 -13.84 6.63 0.01
CA ALA A 177 -13.48 7.29 -1.24
C ALA A 177 -13.77 6.34 -2.41
N SER A 178 -14.56 6.77 -3.38
CA SER A 178 -14.83 5.99 -4.59
C SER A 178 -13.64 6.04 -5.56
N GLY A 179 -13.50 5.00 -6.37
CA GLY A 179 -12.49 4.90 -7.42
C GLY A 179 -11.56 3.70 -7.29
N ASP A 180 -10.77 3.46 -8.33
CA ASP A 180 -9.77 2.40 -8.37
C ASP A 180 -8.54 2.83 -7.57
N PHE A 181 -8.28 2.17 -6.43
CA PHE A 181 -7.15 2.53 -5.56
C PHE A 181 -5.77 2.37 -6.21
N TYR A 182 -5.70 1.60 -7.31
CA TYR A 182 -4.45 1.26 -8.00
C TYR A 182 -4.24 2.01 -9.33
N ARG A 183 -5.22 2.79 -9.78
CA ARG A 183 -5.07 3.61 -11.00
C ARG A 183 -4.88 5.05 -10.57
N VAL A 184 -3.69 5.58 -10.78
CA VAL A 184 -3.32 6.89 -10.25
C VAL A 184 -2.89 7.82 -11.38
N GLN A 185 -3.43 9.02 -11.37
CA GLN A 185 -3.04 10.05 -12.33
C GLN A 185 -1.76 10.74 -11.86
N LEU A 186 -0.75 10.75 -12.73
CA LEU A 186 0.43 11.58 -12.54
C LEU A 186 0.06 13.05 -12.77
N ALA A 187 0.75 13.96 -12.09
CA ALA A 187 0.78 15.36 -12.45
C ALA A 187 1.50 15.57 -13.80
N SER A 188 1.34 16.74 -14.41
CA SER A 188 1.85 17.02 -15.76
C SER A 188 3.38 16.94 -15.87
N ASN A 189 4.08 17.05 -14.74
CA ASN A 189 5.54 16.88 -14.61
C ASN A 189 5.96 15.43 -14.29
N GLY A 190 5.04 14.46 -14.33
CA GLY A 190 5.30 13.07 -13.98
C GLY A 190 5.36 12.80 -12.47
N THR A 191 4.89 13.73 -11.63
CA THR A 191 4.83 13.51 -10.18
C THR A 191 3.65 12.62 -9.80
N LEU A 192 3.94 11.55 -9.07
CA LEU A 192 2.98 10.75 -8.31
C LEU A 192 2.84 11.33 -6.91
N ASN A 193 1.64 11.73 -6.54
CA ASN A 193 1.31 12.10 -5.16
C ASN A 193 0.54 10.97 -4.51
N GLY A 194 0.75 10.77 -3.21
CA GLY A 194 0.01 9.77 -2.47
C GLY A 194 -0.01 10.02 -0.97
N GLN A 195 -0.74 9.15 -0.30
CA GLN A 195 -0.92 9.11 1.13
C GLN A 195 -0.77 7.67 1.62
N VAL A 196 -0.07 7.49 2.72
CA VAL A 196 -0.12 6.28 3.52
C VAL A 196 -1.15 6.47 4.60
N ILE A 197 -1.95 5.43 4.84
CA ILE A 197 -2.83 5.36 6.00
C ILE A 197 -2.53 4.09 6.78
N ALA A 198 -2.63 4.20 8.10
CA ALA A 198 -2.62 3.07 9.01
C ALA A 198 -4.01 2.89 9.62
N PRO A 199 -4.36 1.68 10.09
CA PRO A 199 -5.62 1.48 10.78
C PRO A 199 -5.75 2.37 12.01
N LEU A 200 -6.95 2.86 12.27
CA LEU A 200 -7.31 3.55 13.50
C LEU A 200 -7.56 2.54 14.61
N ARG A 201 -7.26 2.96 15.84
CA ARG A 201 -7.71 2.30 17.07
C ARG A 201 -9.23 2.44 17.21
N ALA A 202 -9.86 1.60 18.01
CA ALA A 202 -11.31 1.59 18.24
C ALA A 202 -11.86 2.90 18.82
N ASP A 203 -11.02 3.70 19.48
CA ASP A 203 -11.32 5.06 19.95
C ASP A 203 -11.23 6.13 18.84
N GLY A 204 -10.97 5.72 17.59
CA GLY A 204 -10.83 6.59 16.42
C GLY A 204 -9.47 7.29 16.32
N GLN A 205 -8.52 7.03 17.23
CA GLN A 205 -7.20 7.64 17.21
C GLN A 205 -6.22 6.86 16.34
N SER A 206 -5.21 7.55 15.80
CA SER A 206 -4.11 6.92 15.08
C SER A 206 -3.33 5.96 15.98
N ILE A 207 -2.86 4.83 15.43
CA ILE A 207 -2.01 3.87 16.15
C ILE A 207 -0.57 4.34 16.33
N GLY A 208 -0.15 5.40 15.63
CA GLY A 208 1.18 6.01 15.78
C GLY A 208 1.50 7.01 14.67
N SER A 209 2.77 7.41 14.59
CA SER A 209 3.27 8.28 13.51
C SER A 209 3.56 7.50 12.23
N LEU A 210 3.12 8.05 11.10
CA LEU A 210 3.44 7.53 9.76
C LEU A 210 4.77 8.05 9.22
N GLU A 211 5.39 9.01 9.91
CA GLU A 211 6.66 9.60 9.52
C GLU A 211 7.74 8.53 9.37
N SER A 212 8.63 8.71 8.39
CA SER A 212 9.69 7.75 8.05
C SER A 212 9.20 6.41 7.51
N THR A 213 7.91 6.24 7.21
CA THR A 213 7.46 5.14 6.34
C THR A 213 8.13 5.32 4.98
N ASN A 214 8.78 4.26 4.50
CA ASN A 214 9.49 4.26 3.22
C ASN A 214 8.54 3.87 2.11
N ILE A 215 8.54 4.65 1.02
CA ILE A 215 7.88 4.31 -0.23
C ILE A 215 8.94 3.91 -1.23
N THR A 216 8.84 2.70 -1.76
CA THR A 216 9.70 2.21 -2.85
C THR A 216 8.84 1.97 -4.08
N ILE A 217 9.22 2.58 -5.20
CA ILE A 217 8.63 2.33 -6.51
C ILE A 217 9.48 1.28 -7.22
N ILE A 218 8.82 0.22 -7.68
CA ILE A 218 9.41 -0.91 -8.38
C ILE A 218 9.03 -0.85 -9.86
N GLN A 219 9.97 -1.14 -10.74
CA GLN A 219 9.71 -1.38 -12.16
C GLN A 219 10.56 -2.56 -12.61
N ASN A 220 9.94 -3.54 -13.29
CA ASN A 220 10.62 -4.76 -13.76
C ASN A 220 11.42 -5.47 -12.65
N GLY A 221 10.82 -5.62 -11.46
CA GLY A 221 11.46 -6.28 -10.31
C GLY A 221 12.49 -5.46 -9.54
N ALA A 222 12.87 -4.26 -10.01
CA ALA A 222 13.90 -3.43 -9.40
C ALA A 222 13.36 -2.10 -8.86
N ALA A 223 13.95 -1.62 -7.76
CA ALA A 223 13.63 -0.29 -7.22
C ALA A 223 14.13 0.81 -8.15
N VAL A 224 13.22 1.67 -8.61
CA VAL A 224 13.53 2.81 -9.51
C VAL A 224 13.44 4.16 -8.83
N LYS A 225 12.65 4.27 -7.74
CA LYS A 225 12.54 5.47 -6.91
C LYS A 225 12.30 5.09 -5.45
N ARG A 226 12.73 5.96 -4.53
CA ARG A 226 12.42 5.89 -3.11
C ARG A 226 12.08 7.28 -2.58
N THR A 227 11.19 7.35 -1.61
CA THR A 227 10.88 8.56 -0.84
C THR A 227 10.39 8.18 0.55
N THR A 228 10.26 9.14 1.44
CA THR A 228 9.72 8.95 2.80
C THR A 228 8.42 9.70 2.96
N VAL A 229 7.58 9.18 3.84
CA VAL A 229 6.31 9.77 4.22
C VAL A 229 6.52 10.82 5.31
N ASN A 230 5.80 11.95 5.20
CA ASN A 230 5.82 12.99 6.23
C ASN A 230 4.84 12.67 7.39
N SER A 231 4.78 13.54 8.39
CA SER A 231 3.91 13.35 9.56
C SER A 231 2.41 13.30 9.26
N SER A 232 1.95 13.86 8.13
CA SER A 232 0.56 13.80 7.68
C SER A 232 0.24 12.54 6.85
N GLY A 233 1.19 11.63 6.70
CA GLY A 233 1.02 10.45 5.86
C GLY A 233 1.24 10.72 4.37
N SER A 234 1.60 11.93 3.95
CA SER A 234 1.75 12.30 2.54
C SER A 234 3.15 11.99 2.00
N PHE A 235 3.22 11.63 0.71
CA PHE A 235 4.47 11.47 -0.03
C PHE A 235 4.34 11.94 -1.48
N SER A 236 5.48 12.17 -2.12
CA SER A 236 5.56 12.55 -3.53
C SER A 236 6.76 11.91 -4.21
N VAL A 237 6.58 11.40 -5.42
CA VAL A 237 7.63 10.80 -6.26
C VAL A 237 7.62 11.47 -7.63
N ALA A 238 8.70 12.17 -7.98
CA ALA A 238 8.81 12.87 -9.25
C ALA A 238 9.42 12.02 -10.37
N GLY A 239 9.10 12.39 -11.61
CA GLY A 239 9.75 11.87 -12.81
C GLY A 239 9.31 10.46 -13.22
N LEU A 240 8.11 10.04 -12.82
CA LEU A 240 7.50 8.82 -13.35
C LEU A 240 6.90 9.11 -14.73
N LYS A 241 7.02 8.13 -15.63
CA LYS A 241 6.28 8.12 -16.90
C LYS A 241 5.00 7.31 -16.73
N PRO A 242 3.95 7.57 -17.52
CA PRO A 242 2.79 6.69 -17.54
C PRO A 242 3.18 5.23 -17.80
N GLY A 243 2.57 4.28 -17.08
CA GLY A 243 2.91 2.87 -17.14
C GLY A 243 2.64 2.12 -15.83
N ALA A 244 2.99 0.84 -15.79
CA ALA A 244 2.82 -0.01 -14.61
C ALA A 244 4.05 0.05 -13.69
N TYR A 245 3.79 0.12 -12.38
CA TYR A 245 4.82 0.11 -11.34
C TYR A 245 4.36 -0.72 -10.15
N GLY A 246 5.29 -1.35 -9.44
CA GLY A 246 5.06 -1.81 -8.08
C GLY A 246 5.23 -0.67 -7.08
N VAL A 247 4.48 -0.73 -5.99
CA VAL A 247 4.62 0.17 -4.84
C VAL A 247 4.74 -0.69 -3.60
N ILE A 248 5.76 -0.39 -2.80
CA ILE A 248 5.94 -0.95 -1.46
C ILE A 248 5.93 0.23 -0.49
N ALA A 249 5.03 0.20 0.49
CA ALA A 249 5.10 1.10 1.64
C ALA A 249 5.39 0.28 2.89
N ALA A 250 6.46 0.63 3.60
CA ALA A 250 6.95 -0.13 4.74
C ALA A 250 7.47 0.78 5.84
N GLY A 251 7.03 0.56 7.07
CA GLY A 251 7.42 1.32 8.24
C GLY A 251 7.02 0.63 9.54
N GLN A 252 7.29 1.27 10.67
CA GLN A 252 7.04 0.68 12.00
C GLN A 252 5.56 0.33 12.24
N LEU A 253 4.64 1.02 11.57
CA LEU A 253 3.21 0.77 11.72
C LEU A 253 2.69 -0.37 10.85
N GLY A 254 3.45 -0.83 9.85
CA GLY A 254 3.00 -1.89 8.97
C GLY A 254 3.62 -1.89 7.58
N TYR A 255 2.98 -2.67 6.70
CA TYR A 255 3.48 -2.98 5.37
C TYR A 255 2.35 -3.11 4.35
N THR A 256 2.60 -2.72 3.10
CA THR A 256 1.73 -3.00 1.95
C THR A 256 2.56 -3.06 0.68
N ALA A 257 2.15 -3.91 -0.26
CA ALA A 257 2.83 -4.10 -1.54
C ALA A 257 1.84 -4.48 -2.63
N PHE A 258 1.77 -3.70 -3.70
CA PHE A 258 0.87 -3.95 -4.82
C PHE A 258 1.34 -3.19 -6.07
N SER A 259 0.75 -3.50 -7.22
CA SER A 259 1.00 -2.77 -8.47
C SER A 259 0.01 -1.64 -8.70
N ILE A 260 0.46 -0.60 -9.39
CA ILE A 260 -0.34 0.53 -9.84
C ILE A 260 -0.22 0.72 -11.35
N GLU A 261 -1.26 1.31 -11.93
CA GLU A 261 -1.21 1.92 -13.26
C GLU A 261 -1.09 3.44 -13.10
N ALA A 262 0.07 3.99 -13.47
CA ALA A 262 0.30 5.42 -13.52
C ALA A 262 -0.21 5.99 -14.87
N LEU A 263 -1.24 6.84 -14.82
CA LEU A 263 -1.90 7.43 -15.97
C LEU A 263 -1.34 8.84 -16.24
N ALA A 264 -1.31 9.24 -17.52
CA ALA A 264 -0.98 10.61 -17.88
C ALA A 264 -2.05 11.60 -17.38
N THR A 265 -1.65 12.85 -17.09
CA THR A 265 -2.61 13.96 -16.99
C THR A 265 -3.22 14.21 -18.38
N PRO A 266 -4.54 14.38 -18.54
CA PRO A 266 -5.13 14.64 -19.84
C PRO A 266 -4.78 16.08 -20.23
N THR A 267 -4.21 16.28 -21.43
CA THR A 267 -3.81 17.62 -21.92
C THR A 267 -5.01 18.48 -22.33
N VAL A 268 -6.18 17.87 -22.54
CA VAL A 268 -7.45 18.55 -22.82
C VAL A 268 -8.54 17.79 -22.06
N GLN A 269 -9.16 18.41 -21.05
CA GLN A 269 -10.38 17.85 -20.46
C GLN A 269 -11.57 18.25 -21.35
N PRO A 270 -12.31 17.31 -21.96
CA PRO A 270 -13.60 17.65 -22.55
C PRO A 270 -14.54 18.10 -21.43
N VAL A 271 -15.14 19.28 -21.60
CA VAL A 271 -16.06 19.93 -20.65
C VAL A 271 -17.27 19.05 -20.25
N SER A 272 -17.50 17.94 -20.96
CA SER A 272 -18.69 17.09 -20.80
C SER A 272 -18.45 15.73 -20.13
N THR A 273 -17.22 15.35 -19.77
CA THR A 273 -16.99 14.12 -19.00
C THR A 273 -16.36 14.46 -17.65
N ARG A 274 -17.18 14.97 -16.72
CA ARG A 274 -16.92 14.87 -15.28
C ARG A 274 -17.06 13.41 -14.80
N ALA A 275 -16.48 12.46 -15.53
CA ALA A 275 -16.36 11.09 -15.08
C ALA A 275 -15.23 11.06 -14.06
N ASN A 276 -15.59 11.27 -12.79
CA ASN A 276 -15.02 10.78 -11.52
C ASN A 276 -13.56 10.28 -11.41
N LEU A 277 -12.64 10.64 -12.30
CA LEU A 277 -11.21 10.71 -12.01
C LEU A 277 -11.01 11.98 -11.19
N GLN A 278 -11.59 12.02 -9.98
CA GLN A 278 -11.10 12.97 -8.99
C GLN A 278 -9.63 12.62 -8.78
N GLY A 279 -8.76 13.60 -8.93
CA GLY A 279 -7.31 13.48 -8.76
C GLY A 279 -6.93 13.18 -7.31
N GLY A 280 -7.41 12.05 -6.78
CA GLY A 280 -6.94 11.44 -5.57
C GLY A 280 -5.56 10.87 -5.84
N GLY A 281 -4.60 11.22 -4.98
CA GLY A 281 -3.30 10.56 -4.98
C GLY A 281 -3.43 9.07 -4.67
N LEU A 282 -2.35 8.33 -4.88
CA LEU A 282 -2.26 6.92 -4.49
C LEU A 282 -2.48 6.78 -2.98
N ILE A 283 -3.38 5.88 -2.56
CA ILE A 283 -3.56 5.54 -1.14
C ILE A 283 -2.89 4.19 -0.87
N CYS A 284 -1.96 4.16 0.08
CA CYS A 284 -1.29 2.95 0.55
C CYS A 284 -1.80 2.62 1.96
N CYS A 285 -2.68 1.62 2.07
CA CYS A 285 -3.18 1.16 3.37
C CYS A 285 -2.23 0.11 3.94
N LEU A 286 -1.62 0.41 5.09
CA LEU A 286 -0.71 -0.52 5.75
C LEU A 286 -1.49 -1.64 6.43
N ALA A 287 -1.10 -2.90 6.15
CA ALA A 287 -1.43 -4.00 7.04
C ALA A 287 -0.67 -3.77 8.35
N PRO A 288 -1.36 -3.71 9.50
CA PRO A 288 -0.74 -3.27 10.74
C PRO A 288 0.31 -4.26 11.22
N ALA A 289 1.29 -3.75 11.96
CA ALA A 289 2.41 -4.56 12.43
C ALA A 289 2.01 -5.77 13.30
N SER A 290 0.86 -5.72 14.00
CA SER A 290 0.27 -6.88 14.72
C SER A 290 0.00 -8.08 13.83
N MET A 291 -0.33 -7.85 12.56
CA MET A 291 -0.66 -8.90 11.61
C MET A 291 0.58 -9.44 10.90
N MET A 292 1.74 -8.80 11.09
CA MET A 292 2.93 -9.11 10.30
C MET A 292 3.54 -10.47 10.59
N GLY A 293 3.43 -10.99 11.82
CA GLY A 293 3.84 -12.37 12.12
C GLY A 293 3.10 -13.37 11.22
N PRO A 294 1.77 -13.47 11.32
CA PRO A 294 0.97 -14.31 10.46
C PRO A 294 1.06 -13.95 8.96
N THR A 295 1.20 -12.67 8.59
CA THR A 295 1.43 -12.27 7.19
C THR A 295 2.78 -12.80 6.67
N MET A 296 3.85 -12.73 7.46
CA MET A 296 5.16 -13.27 7.07
C MET A 296 5.16 -14.79 6.99
N GLU A 297 4.44 -15.46 7.89
CA GLU A 297 4.21 -16.89 7.84
C GLU A 297 3.47 -17.26 6.55
N ALA A 298 2.35 -16.59 6.25
CA ALA A 298 1.61 -16.77 5.00
C ALA A 298 2.46 -16.53 3.75
N VAL A 299 3.32 -15.50 3.75
CA VAL A 299 4.28 -15.26 2.65
C VAL A 299 5.25 -16.44 2.52
N SER A 300 5.82 -16.90 3.63
CA SER A 300 6.82 -17.99 3.64
C SER A 300 6.21 -19.34 3.23
N GLU A 301 5.01 -19.66 3.73
CA GLU A 301 4.27 -20.87 3.37
C GLU A 301 3.89 -20.86 1.89
N SER A 302 3.41 -19.73 1.37
CA SER A 302 3.04 -19.60 -0.05
C SER A 302 4.22 -19.87 -0.99
N PHE A 303 5.46 -19.59 -0.56
CA PHE A 303 6.67 -19.95 -1.31
C PHE A 303 7.06 -21.43 -1.14
N GLY A 304 6.80 -22.02 0.03
CA GLY A 304 7.11 -23.42 0.33
C GLY A 304 6.14 -24.43 -0.30
N GLU A 305 4.88 -24.06 -0.50
CA GLU A 305 3.81 -24.97 -0.94
C GLU A 305 3.64 -25.10 -2.46
N SER A 306 4.57 -24.54 -3.24
CA SER A 306 4.59 -24.60 -4.72
C SER A 306 4.59 -26.02 -5.32
N GLY A 307 4.74 -27.06 -4.51
CA GLY A 307 4.65 -28.46 -4.94
C GLY A 307 3.29 -29.17 -4.74
N GLY A 308 2.29 -28.55 -4.10
CA GLY A 308 1.23 -29.35 -3.44
C GLY A 308 -0.24 -29.10 -3.79
N PHE A 309 -0.65 -27.89 -4.18
CA PHE A 309 -2.08 -27.60 -4.34
C PHE A 309 -2.58 -27.94 -5.74
N ALA A 310 -2.77 -29.23 -6.00
CA ALA A 310 -3.70 -29.63 -7.03
C ALA A 310 -5.06 -29.00 -6.71
N ASN A 311 -5.49 -28.09 -7.57
CA ASN A 311 -6.78 -27.41 -7.54
C ASN A 311 -7.89 -28.45 -7.33
N ALA A 312 -8.39 -28.60 -6.11
CA ALA A 312 -9.53 -29.47 -5.84
C ALA A 312 -10.72 -28.85 -6.56
N GLY A 313 -11.08 -29.44 -7.70
CA GLY A 313 -12.15 -28.92 -8.54
C GLY A 313 -13.44 -28.71 -7.74
N PRO A 314 -14.29 -27.75 -8.17
CA PRO A 314 -15.54 -27.45 -7.48
C PRO A 314 -16.44 -28.69 -7.51
N GLY A 315 -16.48 -29.45 -6.42
CA GLY A 315 -17.27 -30.67 -6.30
C GLY A 315 -16.68 -31.80 -5.45
N ALA A 316 -15.43 -31.72 -5.00
CA ALA A 316 -14.89 -32.71 -4.08
C ALA A 316 -15.28 -32.34 -2.62
N PRO A 317 -16.00 -33.20 -1.88
CA PRO A 317 -16.21 -32.98 -0.45
C PRO A 317 -14.83 -32.98 0.23
N GLY A 318 -14.50 -31.87 0.89
CA GLY A 318 -13.26 -31.77 1.65
C GLY A 318 -13.16 -32.88 2.70
N PRO A 319 -11.95 -33.39 3.00
CA PRO A 319 -11.81 -34.34 4.09
C PRO A 319 -12.30 -33.67 5.38
N ALA A 320 -13.19 -34.37 6.07
CA ALA A 320 -13.77 -33.93 7.31
C ALA A 320 -12.68 -33.48 8.29
N ALA A 321 -12.85 -32.27 8.83
CA ALA A 321 -12.11 -31.79 9.98
C ALA A 321 -12.38 -32.72 11.17
N GLY A 322 -11.55 -33.75 11.31
CA GLY A 322 -11.49 -34.62 12.47
C GLY A 322 -10.45 -34.07 13.44
N GLY A 323 -10.92 -33.50 14.55
CA GLY A 323 -10.07 -33.19 15.70
C GLY A 323 -9.37 -34.45 16.21
N GLY A 324 -8.06 -34.34 16.47
CA GLY A 324 -7.23 -35.42 17.00
C GLY A 324 -6.18 -34.82 17.94
N GLY A 325 -6.20 -35.28 19.18
CA GLY A 325 -5.50 -34.69 20.32
C GLY A 325 -3.98 -34.75 20.26
N MET A 326 -3.38 -33.81 20.98
CA MET A 326 -1.97 -33.79 21.35
C MET A 326 -1.67 -34.92 22.35
N THR A 327 -0.97 -35.95 21.88
CA THR A 327 -0.14 -36.87 22.67
C THR A 327 1.10 -37.11 21.80
N GLY A 328 2.29 -36.61 22.11
CA GLY A 328 3.11 -37.07 23.23
C GLY A 328 3.92 -38.30 22.78
N GLY A 329 5.17 -38.10 22.33
CA GLY A 329 6.08 -39.20 21.99
C GLY A 329 7.37 -38.74 21.33
N GLY A 330 8.45 -38.73 22.11
CA GLY A 330 9.81 -38.48 21.61
C GLY A 330 10.39 -39.67 20.84
N GLY A 331 11.42 -39.40 20.06
CA GLY A 331 12.23 -40.40 19.39
C GLY A 331 13.36 -39.73 18.63
N GLY A 332 14.60 -39.92 19.10
CA GLY A 332 15.81 -39.39 18.49
C GLY A 332 16.33 -40.20 17.30
N GLY A 333 17.37 -39.65 16.69
CA GLY A 333 18.13 -40.21 15.55
C GLY A 333 18.20 -39.15 14.44
N GLY A 334 19.31 -38.47 14.16
CA GLY A 334 20.67 -38.97 14.03
C GLY A 334 20.94 -39.19 12.54
N GLY A 335 21.54 -38.21 11.86
CA GLY A 335 21.91 -38.31 10.45
C GLY A 335 22.49 -37.02 9.92
N GLY A 336 23.82 -36.93 9.90
CA GLY A 336 24.58 -35.88 9.23
C GLY A 336 24.83 -36.20 7.74
N GLY A 337 25.21 -35.16 6.99
CA GLY A 337 25.41 -35.16 5.53
C GLY A 337 24.18 -34.54 4.85
N ASP A 338 24.23 -33.42 4.12
CA ASP A 338 25.28 -32.96 3.22
C ASP A 338 25.27 -31.42 3.12
N ILE A 339 26.37 -30.80 3.57
CA ILE A 339 26.75 -29.42 3.21
C ILE A 339 27.80 -29.56 2.11
N ALA A 340 27.38 -29.81 0.87
CA ALA A 340 28.30 -29.84 -0.27
C ALA A 340 27.59 -29.76 -1.65
N ALA A 341 26.76 -28.75 -1.90
CA ALA A 341 26.39 -28.39 -3.29
C ALA A 341 25.69 -27.02 -3.39
N LEU A 342 26.44 -25.92 -3.33
CA LEU A 342 26.28 -24.77 -4.23
C LEU A 342 27.41 -23.75 -4.04
N ALA A 343 28.63 -24.16 -4.41
CA ALA A 343 29.71 -23.25 -4.75
C ALA A 343 29.74 -23.14 -6.27
N ALA A 344 28.96 -22.22 -6.86
CA ALA A 344 29.19 -21.64 -8.19
C ALA A 344 28.01 -20.73 -8.57
N LEU A 345 28.10 -19.46 -8.21
CA LEU A 345 27.69 -18.34 -9.06
C LEU A 345 28.36 -17.09 -8.51
N GLY A 346 29.54 -16.82 -9.05
CA GLY A 346 30.24 -15.56 -8.86
C GLY A 346 29.73 -14.49 -9.82
N ALA A 347 30.02 -13.25 -9.40
CA ALA A 347 30.10 -12.01 -10.16
C ALA A 347 28.86 -11.10 -10.26
N ALA A 348 29.14 -9.82 -9.94
CA ALA A 348 28.34 -8.59 -10.05
C ALA A 348 27.25 -8.39 -8.95
N ALA A 349 27.27 -7.36 -8.11
CA ALA A 349 28.05 -6.13 -8.04
C ALA A 349 28.12 -5.64 -6.58
N ALA A 350 29.34 -5.41 -6.10
CA ALA A 350 29.58 -4.56 -4.93
C ALA A 350 29.63 -3.11 -5.43
N VAL A 351 28.67 -2.28 -5.03
CA VAL A 351 28.85 -0.83 -5.07
C VAL A 351 29.34 -0.43 -3.68
N LEU A 352 30.66 -0.20 -3.65
CA LEU A 352 31.35 0.52 -2.58
C LEU A 352 30.74 1.92 -2.48
N ALA A 353 30.23 2.25 -1.29
CA ALA A 353 30.18 3.62 -0.84
C ALA A 353 31.57 3.98 -0.32
N ALA A 354 32.25 4.88 -1.01
CA ALA A 354 33.37 5.64 -0.47
C ALA A 354 33.18 7.08 -0.96
N ASN A 355 32.71 7.94 -0.05
CA ASN A 355 33.09 9.33 -0.06
C ASN A 355 34.52 9.38 0.49
N ASP A 356 35.42 10.07 -0.19
CA ASP A 356 36.16 11.15 0.46
C ASP A 356 36.81 12.06 -0.60
N ASP A 357 36.86 13.31 -0.18
CA ASP A 357 37.37 14.51 -0.82
C ASP A 357 38.85 14.41 -1.24
N ASP A 358 39.20 15.11 -2.33
CA ASP A 358 40.28 16.10 -2.35
C ASP A 358 40.64 16.49 -3.80
N ASP A 359 40.43 17.79 -4.06
CA ASP A 359 41.25 18.71 -4.84
C ASP A 359 41.57 18.53 -6.35
N ASP A 360 41.57 19.70 -6.99
CA ASP A 360 42.20 20.08 -8.25
C ASP A 360 41.45 19.81 -9.56
N ASN A 361 40.56 20.76 -9.92
CA ASN A 361 40.58 21.24 -11.31
C ASN A 361 40.19 22.72 -11.48
N PHE A 362 41.26 23.50 -11.69
CA PHE A 362 41.38 24.79 -12.36
C PHE A 362 40.12 25.34 -13.07
N VAL A 363 39.65 26.47 -12.56
CA VAL A 363 38.84 27.44 -13.31
C VAL A 363 39.78 28.26 -14.20
N ALA A 364 39.74 28.05 -15.51
CA ALA A 364 40.33 28.99 -16.46
C ALA A 364 39.40 30.20 -16.62
N SER A 365 39.89 31.41 -16.29
CA SER A 365 39.18 32.66 -16.56
C SER A 365 39.06 32.93 -18.06
N PRO A 366 37.94 33.52 -18.54
CA PRO A 366 37.83 33.95 -19.93
C PRO A 366 38.71 35.18 -20.18
N ALA A 367 39.45 35.17 -21.29
CA ALA A 367 40.16 36.34 -21.78
C ALA A 367 39.15 37.41 -22.25
N ALA A 368 39.30 38.63 -21.73
CA ALA A 368 38.63 39.82 -22.28
C ALA A 368 39.40 40.35 -23.49
N PRO A 369 38.72 40.99 -24.47
CA PRO A 369 39.37 41.78 -25.50
C PRO A 369 39.95 43.09 -24.97
#